data_AF-A0A3P3ZR06-F1
#
_entry.id   AF-A0A3P3ZR06-F1
#
_cell.length_a   1.000
_cell.length_b   1.000
_cell.length_c   1.000
_cell.angle_alpha   90.00
_cell.angle_beta   90.00
_cell.angle_gamma   90.00
#
_symmetry.space_group_name_H-M   'P 1'
#
loop_
_entity.id
_entity.type
_entity.pdbx_description
1 polymer ?
#
loop_
_entity_poly.entity_id
_entity_poly.type
_entity_poly.pdbx_seq_one_letter_code
_entity_poly.pdbx_strand_id
1 'polypeptide(L)'
;MHSLSDLRRLVKFFIVSATSLFIGAMHGMLQVFPPIRAWLDSIGSPYGGPGHMIDPLAHAHMNLVGGVVTLAMGTTYYLLPRLSGKRIYSQRLVQHSFWWLFIGVYGFYTTQMVFGIWEGYLMLHDRSAMTHAHHFYGPIVAVAGTCMAVGFMVYFSNIVLTLMGPVESTRAED
;
A
#
# COMPACT_ATOMS: atom_id res chain seq x y z
N MET A 1 24.78 -7.82 -14.35
CA MET A 1 23.69 -8.82 -14.43
C MET A 1 23.08 -9.03 -13.05
N HIS A 2 21.75 -8.97 -12.92
CA HIS A 2 21.09 -9.38 -11.66
C HIS A 2 21.29 -10.87 -11.43
N SER A 3 21.52 -11.28 -10.19
CA SER A 3 21.48 -12.69 -9.85
C SER A 3 20.03 -13.19 -9.92
N LEU A 4 19.81 -14.49 -10.19
CA LEU A 4 18.47 -15.11 -10.13
C LEU A 4 17.80 -14.87 -8.76
N SER A 5 18.60 -14.67 -7.71
CA SER A 5 18.10 -14.36 -6.38
C SER A 5 17.48 -12.96 -6.28
N ASP A 6 17.96 -11.99 -7.06
CA ASP A 6 17.46 -10.62 -7.06
C ASP A 6 16.13 -10.53 -7.81
N LEU A 7 16.02 -11.19 -8.97
CA LEU A 7 14.76 -11.25 -9.72
C LEU A 7 13.64 -11.87 -8.86
N ARG A 8 13.93 -12.97 -8.16
CA ARG A 8 12.98 -13.64 -7.28
C ARG A 8 12.51 -12.76 -6.11
N ARG A 9 13.33 -11.80 -5.66
CA ARG A 9 12.90 -10.81 -4.65
C ARG A 9 11.93 -9.80 -5.25
N LEU A 10 12.17 -9.36 -6.49
CA LEU A 10 11.29 -8.41 -7.18
C LEU A 10 9.94 -9.02 -7.57
N VAL A 11 9.88 -10.32 -7.89
CA VAL A 11 8.63 -11.04 -8.18
C VAL A 11 7.56 -10.81 -7.09
N LYS A 12 7.96 -10.71 -5.83
CA LYS A 12 7.04 -10.46 -4.71
C LYS A 12 6.30 -9.12 -4.84
N PHE A 13 6.93 -8.08 -5.37
CA PHE A 13 6.27 -6.79 -5.64
C PHE A 13 5.16 -6.96 -6.68
N PHE A 14 5.44 -7.68 -7.77
CA PHE A 14 4.46 -7.92 -8.82
C PHE A 14 3.29 -8.79 -8.34
N ILE A 15 3.57 -9.83 -7.55
CA ILE A 15 2.52 -10.67 -6.94
C ILE A 15 1.65 -9.83 -6.01
N VAL A 16 2.24 -9.08 -5.08
CA VAL A 16 1.48 -8.23 -4.15
C VAL A 16 0.67 -7.18 -4.91
N SER A 17 1.24 -6.57 -5.94
CA SER A 17 0.54 -5.59 -6.77
C SER A 17 -0.68 -6.20 -7.46
N ALA A 18 -0.51 -7.34 -8.15
CA ALA A 18 -1.60 -8.02 -8.85
C ALA A 18 -2.71 -8.44 -7.87
N THR A 19 -2.33 -9.00 -6.72
CA THR A 19 -3.28 -9.36 -5.66
C THR A 19 -4.03 -8.14 -5.13
N SER A 20 -3.33 -7.04 -4.89
CA SER A 20 -3.94 -5.80 -4.34
C SER A 20 -4.90 -5.16 -5.35
N LEU A 21 -4.55 -5.13 -6.64
CA LEU A 21 -5.46 -4.67 -7.70
C LEU A 21 -6.67 -5.58 -7.84
N PHE A 22 -6.50 -6.89 -7.70
CA PHE A 22 -7.61 -7.83 -7.70
C PHE A 22 -8.56 -7.58 -6.51
N ILE A 23 -8.01 -7.46 -5.29
CA ILE A 23 -8.78 -7.13 -4.09
C ILE A 23 -9.51 -5.79 -4.27
N GLY A 24 -8.81 -4.76 -4.75
CA GLY A 24 -9.39 -3.45 -5.00
C GLY A 24 -10.50 -3.48 -6.06
N ALA A 25 -10.32 -4.22 -7.15
CA ALA A 25 -11.35 -4.39 -8.18
C ALA A 25 -12.60 -5.10 -7.63
N MET A 26 -12.41 -6.18 -6.85
CA MET A 26 -13.52 -6.87 -6.19
C MET A 26 -14.22 -5.97 -5.17
N HIS A 27 -13.47 -5.19 -4.39
CA HIS A 27 -14.04 -4.21 -3.48
C HIS A 27 -14.86 -3.15 -4.23
N GLY A 28 -14.35 -2.59 -5.33
CA GLY A 28 -15.09 -1.62 -6.14
C GLY A 28 -16.38 -2.18 -6.73
N MET A 29 -16.34 -3.42 -7.23
CA MET A 29 -17.53 -4.13 -7.71
C MET A 29 -18.58 -4.31 -6.59
N LEU A 30 -18.14 -4.63 -5.37
CA LEU A 30 -19.05 -4.78 -4.22
C LEU A 30 -19.66 -3.43 -3.80
N GLN A 31 -18.92 -2.33 -3.86
CA GLN A 31 -19.40 -1.00 -3.49
C GLN A 31 -20.56 -0.50 -4.36
N VAL A 32 -20.60 -0.91 -5.64
CA VAL A 32 -21.67 -0.51 -6.57
C VAL A 32 -22.88 -1.45 -6.53
N PHE A 33 -22.80 -2.57 -5.81
CA PHE A 33 -23.93 -3.49 -5.67
C PHE A 33 -25.05 -2.80 -4.87
N PRO A 34 -26.31 -2.74 -5.36
CA PRO A 34 -27.31 -1.82 -4.80
C PRO A 34 -27.57 -1.93 -3.29
N PRO A 35 -27.67 -3.14 -2.69
CA PRO A 35 -27.81 -3.28 -1.24
C PRO A 35 -26.61 -2.73 -0.45
N ILE A 36 -25.39 -2.96 -0.96
CA ILE A 36 -24.15 -2.51 -0.31
C ILE A 36 -24.02 -1.00 -0.46
N ARG A 37 -24.31 -0.46 -1.65
CA ARG A 37 -24.28 0.98 -1.90
C ARG A 37 -25.25 1.72 -0.98
N ALA A 38 -26.48 1.24 -0.87
CA ALA A 38 -27.48 1.83 0.00
C ALA A 38 -27.04 1.83 1.47
N TRP A 39 -26.40 0.75 1.93
CA TRP A 39 -25.83 0.70 3.28
C TRP A 39 -24.67 1.70 3.45
N LEU A 40 -23.73 1.75 2.50
CA LEU A 40 -22.61 2.70 2.54
C LEU A 40 -23.09 4.16 2.56
N ASP A 41 -24.08 4.50 1.74
CA ASP A 41 -24.68 5.84 1.70
C ASP A 41 -25.37 6.16 3.04
N SER A 42 -26.01 5.18 3.68
CA SER A 42 -26.66 5.36 4.99
C SER A 42 -25.69 5.68 6.14
N ILE A 43 -24.42 5.27 6.01
CA ILE A 43 -23.35 5.53 7.00
C ILE A 43 -22.41 6.69 6.57
N GLY A 44 -22.84 7.51 5.60
CA GLY A 44 -22.17 8.76 5.23
C GLY A 44 -21.22 8.70 4.04
N SER A 45 -21.12 7.56 3.35
CA SER A 45 -20.29 7.47 2.14
C SER A 45 -20.73 8.48 1.07
N PRO A 46 -19.82 9.08 0.28
CA PRO A 46 -18.35 8.93 0.33
C PRO A 46 -17.65 10.03 1.11
N TYR A 47 -18.34 11.08 1.57
CA TYR A 47 -17.70 12.31 2.08
C TYR A 47 -17.63 12.41 3.61
N GLY A 48 -18.33 11.54 4.34
CA GLY A 48 -18.36 11.60 5.80
C GLY A 48 -18.67 10.27 6.46
N GLY A 49 -18.71 10.30 7.80
CA GLY A 49 -19.03 9.14 8.61
C GLY A 49 -18.13 7.92 8.39
N PRO A 50 -18.53 6.75 8.91
CA PRO A 50 -17.81 5.50 8.74
C PRO A 50 -17.75 5.01 7.28
N GLY A 51 -18.70 5.42 6.43
CA GLY A 51 -18.69 5.07 5.00
C GLY A 51 -17.45 5.55 4.25
N HIS A 52 -16.92 6.73 4.61
CA HIS A 52 -15.68 7.28 4.05
C HIS A 52 -14.46 6.37 4.29
N MET A 53 -14.49 5.54 5.32
CA MET A 53 -13.39 4.61 5.64
C MET A 53 -13.32 3.45 4.64
N ILE A 54 -14.49 2.94 4.26
CA ILE A 54 -14.61 1.79 3.36
C ILE A 54 -14.48 2.26 1.91
N ASP A 55 -15.23 3.30 1.53
CA ASP A 55 -15.46 3.64 0.13
C ASP A 55 -14.25 4.32 -0.52
N PRO A 56 -13.82 5.54 -0.12
CA PRO A 56 -12.60 6.13 -0.65
C PRO A 56 -11.32 5.67 0.04
N LEU A 57 -11.24 5.58 1.37
CA LEU A 57 -9.96 5.37 2.05
C LEU A 57 -9.40 3.97 1.82
N ALA A 58 -10.12 2.91 2.22
CA ALA A 58 -9.65 1.53 2.06
C ALA A 58 -9.46 1.17 0.59
N HIS A 59 -10.47 1.43 -0.24
CA HIS A 59 -10.43 1.08 -1.66
C HIS A 59 -9.31 1.80 -2.43
N ALA A 60 -9.21 3.13 -2.31
CA ALA A 60 -8.21 3.88 -3.06
C ALA A 60 -6.79 3.55 -2.62
N HIS A 61 -6.54 3.38 -1.32
CA HIS A 61 -5.19 3.01 -0.84
C HIS A 61 -4.80 1.59 -1.27
N MET A 62 -5.72 0.64 -1.29
CA MET A 62 -5.44 -0.71 -1.78
C MET A 62 -5.08 -0.70 -3.27
N ASN A 63 -5.84 0.02 -4.11
CA ASN A 63 -5.56 0.13 -5.54
C ASN A 63 -4.29 0.93 -5.84
N LEU A 64 -4.14 2.11 -5.23
CA LEU A 64 -3.03 3.02 -5.49
C LEU A 64 -1.73 2.51 -4.86
N VAL A 65 -1.71 2.31 -3.53
CA VAL A 65 -0.49 1.95 -2.81
C VAL A 65 -0.19 0.46 -2.97
N GLY A 66 -1.18 -0.39 -2.69
CA GLY A 66 -1.04 -1.84 -2.76
C GLY A 66 -0.82 -2.31 -4.19
N GLY A 67 -1.56 -1.73 -5.14
CA GLY A 67 -1.48 -2.05 -6.56
C GLY A 67 -0.41 -1.26 -7.30
N VAL A 68 -0.75 -0.03 -7.72
CA VAL A 68 0.01 0.76 -8.71
C VAL A 68 1.41 1.13 -8.22
N VAL A 69 1.53 1.64 -7.00
CA VAL A 69 2.82 2.03 -6.41
C VAL A 69 3.72 0.82 -6.24
N THR A 70 3.19 -0.28 -5.70
CA THR A 70 3.99 -1.51 -5.50
C THR A 70 4.50 -2.05 -6.84
N LEU A 71 3.69 -1.98 -7.90
CA LEU A 71 4.13 -2.29 -9.28
C LEU A 71 5.26 -1.38 -9.73
N ALA A 72 5.08 -0.07 -9.54
CA ALA A 72 6.07 0.94 -9.92
C ALA A 72 7.38 0.75 -9.17
N MET A 73 7.35 0.40 -7.88
CA MET A 73 8.55 0.11 -7.09
C MET A 73 9.29 -1.12 -7.60
N GLY A 74 8.59 -2.23 -7.84
CA GLY A 74 9.18 -3.45 -8.39
C GLY A 74 9.80 -3.21 -9.77
N THR A 75 9.10 -2.47 -10.62
CA THR A 75 9.56 -2.07 -11.95
C THR A 75 10.77 -1.14 -11.87
N THR A 76 10.76 -0.17 -10.96
CA THR A 76 11.88 0.75 -10.75
C THR A 76 13.12 0.01 -10.29
N TYR A 77 13.03 -0.89 -9.32
CA TYR A 77 14.18 -1.67 -8.88
C TYR A 77 14.73 -2.61 -9.97
N TYR A 78 13.91 -2.99 -10.94
CA TYR A 78 14.34 -3.76 -12.10
C TYR A 78 14.98 -2.90 -13.20
N LEU A 79 14.37 -1.75 -13.53
CA LEU A 79 14.80 -0.91 -14.66
C LEU A 79 15.94 0.04 -14.28
N LEU A 80 15.94 0.57 -13.06
CA LEU A 80 16.91 1.59 -12.62
C LEU A 80 18.36 1.17 -12.88
N PRO A 81 18.81 -0.07 -12.54
CA PRO A 81 20.18 -0.49 -12.82
C PRO A 81 20.51 -0.59 -14.30
N ARG A 82 19.52 -0.96 -15.12
CA ARG A 82 19.69 -1.14 -16.58
C ARG A 82 19.80 0.20 -17.30
N LEU A 83 19.01 1.18 -16.87
CA LEU A 83 18.97 2.50 -17.48
C LEU A 83 20.15 3.37 -17.03
N SER A 84 20.56 3.25 -15.76
CA SER A 84 21.63 4.08 -15.20
C SER A 84 23.03 3.47 -15.27
N GLY A 85 23.14 2.16 -15.53
CA GLY A 85 24.41 1.43 -15.42
C GLY A 85 24.95 1.34 -13.98
N LYS A 86 24.10 1.60 -12.97
CA LYS A 86 24.47 1.61 -11.54
C LYS A 86 23.91 0.38 -10.84
N ARG A 87 24.65 -0.17 -9.87
CA ARG A 87 24.11 -1.19 -8.97
C ARG A 87 23.19 -0.55 -7.94
N ILE A 88 22.07 -1.21 -7.63
CA ILE A 88 21.22 -0.80 -6.49
C ILE A 88 22.08 -0.72 -5.23
N TYR A 89 21.95 0.39 -4.50
CA TYR A 89 22.72 0.70 -3.30
C TYR A 89 22.64 -0.42 -2.24
N SER A 90 21.43 -0.89 -1.90
CA SER A 90 21.27 -1.98 -0.94
C SER A 90 20.07 -2.89 -1.24
N GLN A 91 20.36 -4.18 -1.44
CA GLN A 91 19.35 -5.24 -1.58
C GLN A 91 18.59 -5.52 -0.27
N ARG A 92 19.14 -5.15 0.88
CA ARG A 92 18.43 -5.23 2.17
C ARG A 92 17.36 -4.13 2.25
N LEU A 93 17.69 -2.92 1.80
CA LEU A 93 16.71 -1.82 1.77
C LEU A 93 15.55 -2.10 0.81
N VAL A 94 15.77 -2.80 -0.31
CA VAL A 94 14.68 -3.30 -1.18
C VAL A 94 13.70 -4.19 -0.42
N GLN A 95 14.20 -5.06 0.47
CA GLN A 95 13.34 -5.95 1.26
C GLN A 95 12.63 -5.19 2.38
N HIS A 96 13.31 -4.26 3.03
CA HIS A 96 12.69 -3.43 4.06
C HIS A 96 11.59 -2.55 3.45
N SER A 97 11.83 -1.89 2.32
CA SER A 97 10.80 -1.09 1.65
C SER A 97 9.58 -1.94 1.28
N PHE A 98 9.80 -3.15 0.78
CA PHE A 98 8.72 -4.10 0.51
C PHE A 98 7.89 -4.43 1.76
N TRP A 99 8.53 -4.90 2.83
CA TRP A 99 7.80 -5.38 4.02
C TRP A 99 7.10 -4.27 4.78
N TRP A 100 7.75 -3.11 4.93
CA TRP A 100 7.13 -1.94 5.55
C TRP A 100 5.91 -1.45 4.76
N LEU A 101 6.01 -1.39 3.44
CA LEU A 101 4.89 -1.01 2.60
C LEU A 101 3.77 -2.05 2.64
N PHE A 102 4.11 -3.34 2.53
CA PHE A 102 3.14 -4.43 2.58
C PHE A 102 2.36 -4.45 3.89
N ILE A 103 3.06 -4.44 5.03
CA ILE A 103 2.43 -4.42 6.36
C ILE A 103 1.63 -3.13 6.55
N GLY A 104 2.16 -1.99 6.10
CA GLY A 104 1.50 -0.70 6.19
C GLY A 104 0.19 -0.66 5.40
N VAL A 105 0.20 -1.03 4.12
CA VAL A 105 -1.00 -0.95 3.26
C VAL A 105 -2.05 -2.00 3.61
N TYR A 106 -1.65 -3.24 3.89
CA TYR A 106 -2.60 -4.28 4.30
C TYR A 106 -3.16 -3.98 5.68
N GLY A 107 -2.32 -3.54 6.62
CA GLY A 107 -2.77 -3.11 7.95
C GLY A 107 -3.71 -1.91 7.89
N PHE A 108 -3.42 -0.92 7.03
CA PHE A 108 -4.28 0.24 6.81
C PHE A 108 -5.63 -0.20 6.24
N TYR A 109 -5.62 -1.02 5.20
CA TYR A 109 -6.83 -1.56 4.59
C TYR A 109 -7.70 -2.34 5.58
N THR A 110 -7.11 -3.29 6.32
CA THR A 110 -7.85 -4.09 7.30
C THR A 110 -8.43 -3.22 8.41
N THR A 111 -7.67 -2.22 8.87
CA THR A 111 -8.13 -1.29 9.91
C THR A 111 -9.32 -0.47 9.42
N GLN A 112 -9.22 0.11 8.22
CA GLN A 112 -10.31 0.90 7.62
C GLN A 112 -11.57 0.05 7.39
N MET A 113 -11.42 -1.20 6.92
CA MET A 113 -12.56 -2.11 6.73
C MET A 113 -13.22 -2.48 8.06
N VAL A 114 -12.44 -2.89 9.06
CA VAL A 114 -12.98 -3.33 10.36
C VAL A 114 -13.67 -2.19 11.09
N PHE A 115 -12.99 -1.05 11.22
CA PHE A 115 -13.58 0.11 11.90
C PHE A 115 -14.70 0.75 11.09
N GLY A 116 -14.61 0.80 9.76
CA GLY A 116 -15.67 1.35 8.91
C GLY A 116 -16.97 0.54 9.02
N ILE A 117 -16.87 -0.80 9.05
CA ILE A 117 -18.03 -1.66 9.25
C ILE A 117 -18.56 -1.55 10.68
N TRP A 118 -17.66 -1.57 11.67
CA TRP A 118 -18.05 -1.54 13.08
C TRP A 118 -18.68 -0.21 13.48
N GLU A 119 -18.05 0.91 13.15
CA GLU A 119 -18.61 2.24 13.40
C GLU A 119 -19.88 2.48 12.55
N GLY A 120 -19.93 1.97 11.32
CA GLY A 120 -21.13 2.04 10.48
C GLY A 120 -22.31 1.30 11.09
N TYR A 121 -22.08 0.11 11.66
CA TYR A 121 -23.09 -0.63 12.40
C TYR A 121 -23.55 0.12 13.66
N LEU A 122 -22.61 0.64 14.45
CA LEU A 122 -22.90 1.39 15.68
C LEU A 122 -23.64 2.69 15.37
N MET A 123 -23.30 3.40 14.30
CA MET A 123 -23.98 4.63 13.89
C MET A 123 -25.49 4.44 13.69
N LEU A 124 -25.91 3.25 13.22
CA LEU A 124 -27.30 2.91 12.94
C LEU A 124 -28.04 2.34 14.16
N HIS A 125 -27.35 1.75 15.14
CA HIS A 125 -27.97 1.04 16.27
C HIS A 125 -27.73 1.72 17.62
N ASP A 126 -26.52 2.22 17.87
CA ASP A 126 -26.12 2.85 19.13
C ASP A 126 -25.02 3.90 18.91
N ARG A 127 -25.45 5.15 18.72
CA ARG A 127 -24.53 6.29 18.53
C ARG A 127 -23.68 6.60 19.77
N SER A 128 -24.10 6.19 20.96
CA SER A 128 -23.35 6.46 22.20
C SER A 128 -22.13 5.53 22.33
N ALA A 129 -22.27 4.29 21.89
CA ALA A 129 -21.17 3.33 21.80
C ALA A 129 -20.16 3.69 20.70
N MET A 130 -20.60 4.32 19.62
CA MET A 130 -19.73 4.77 18.51
C MET A 130 -18.60 5.69 18.99
N THR A 131 -18.89 6.64 19.89
CA THR A 131 -17.89 7.58 20.43
C THR A 131 -16.74 6.86 21.16
N HIS A 132 -17.04 5.74 21.82
CA HIS A 132 -16.03 4.93 22.50
C HIS A 132 -15.17 4.13 21.52
N ALA A 133 -15.77 3.60 20.45
CA ALA A 133 -15.04 2.87 19.40
C ALA A 133 -14.08 3.80 18.64
N HIS A 134 -14.50 5.04 18.37
CA HIS A 134 -13.73 6.03 17.61
C HIS A 134 -12.37 6.39 18.24
N HIS A 135 -12.25 6.29 19.58
CA HIS A 135 -11.01 6.61 20.27
C HIS A 135 -9.85 5.66 19.91
N PHE A 136 -10.15 4.38 19.64
CA PHE A 136 -9.13 3.38 19.31
C PHE A 136 -8.69 3.42 17.85
N TYR A 137 -9.56 3.94 16.97
CA TYR A 137 -9.34 4.00 15.53
C TYR A 137 -8.11 4.84 15.15
N GLY A 138 -8.03 6.08 15.65
CA GLY A 138 -7.01 7.05 15.26
C GLY A 138 -5.57 6.54 15.43
N PRO A 139 -5.18 6.06 16.63
CA PRO A 139 -3.84 5.52 16.85
C PRO A 139 -3.49 4.31 15.96
N ILE A 140 -4.43 3.39 15.73
CA ILE A 140 -4.17 2.19 14.93
C ILE A 140 -3.93 2.55 13.47
N VAL A 141 -4.76 3.44 12.91
CA VAL A 141 -4.56 3.95 11.55
C VAL A 141 -3.26 4.73 11.42
N ALA A 142 -2.91 5.54 12.43
CA ALA A 142 -1.65 6.27 12.44
C ALA A 142 -0.45 5.33 12.40
N VAL A 143 -0.48 4.22 13.14
CA VAL A 143 0.59 3.20 13.11
C VAL A 143 0.69 2.56 11.72
N ALA A 144 -0.43 2.14 11.14
CA ALA A 144 -0.43 1.54 9.81
C ALA A 144 0.08 2.50 8.72
N GLY A 145 -0.37 3.77 8.76
CA GLY A 145 0.09 4.82 7.86
C GLY A 145 1.58 5.15 8.06
N THR A 146 2.06 5.14 9.30
CA THR A 146 3.48 5.34 9.61
C THR A 146 4.35 4.22 9.05
N CYS A 147 3.93 2.95 9.20
CA CYS A 147 4.61 1.81 8.58
C CYS A 147 4.74 1.97 7.07
N MET A 148 3.66 2.42 6.41
CA MET A 148 3.64 2.70 4.98
C MET A 148 4.62 3.83 4.61
N ALA A 149 4.61 4.93 5.36
CA ALA A 149 5.52 6.05 5.16
C ALA A 149 7.00 5.65 5.32
N VAL A 150 7.32 4.81 6.32
CA VAL A 150 8.67 4.24 6.49
C VAL A 150 9.08 3.43 5.26
N GLY A 151 8.17 2.61 4.71
CA GLY A 151 8.40 1.85 3.48
C GLY A 151 8.77 2.75 2.30
N PHE A 152 8.03 3.85 2.12
CA PHE A 152 8.35 4.87 1.11
C PHE A 152 9.70 5.53 1.33
N MET A 153 9.99 5.96 2.56
CA MET A 153 11.27 6.63 2.86
C MET A 153 12.45 5.70 2.58
N VAL A 154 12.37 4.43 3.01
CA VAL A 154 13.41 3.43 2.71
C VAL A 154 13.56 3.23 1.19
N TYR A 155 12.46 3.20 0.44
CA TYR A 155 12.48 3.09 -1.01
C TYR A 155 13.18 4.27 -1.68
N PHE A 156 12.76 5.50 -1.35
CA PHE A 156 13.31 6.72 -1.92
C PHE A 156 14.78 6.88 -1.56
N SER A 157 15.15 6.67 -0.30
CA SER A 157 16.56 6.71 0.13
C SER A 157 17.40 5.72 -0.67
N ASN A 158 16.93 4.49 -0.88
CA ASN A 158 17.67 3.49 -1.65
C ASN A 158 17.88 3.92 -3.12
N ILE A 159 16.87 4.54 -3.74
CA ILE A 159 16.97 5.06 -5.12
C ILE A 159 17.93 6.24 -5.20
N VAL A 160 17.79 7.23 -4.31
CA VAL A 160 18.64 8.42 -4.30
C VAL A 160 20.11 8.01 -4.12
N LEU A 161 20.39 7.13 -3.16
CA LEU A 161 21.74 6.62 -2.92
C LEU A 161 22.27 5.80 -4.11
N THR A 162 21.40 5.06 -4.80
CA THR A 162 21.77 4.37 -6.06
C THR A 162 22.17 5.37 -7.13
N LEU A 163 21.39 6.44 -7.30
CA LEU A 163 21.64 7.48 -8.30
C LEU A 163 22.85 8.35 -7.98
N MET A 164 23.18 8.54 -6.71
CA MET A 164 24.39 9.25 -6.28
C MET A 164 25.65 8.37 -6.33
N GLY A 165 25.49 7.04 -6.43
CA GLY A 165 26.59 6.11 -6.58
C GLY A 165 27.35 6.27 -7.90
N PRO A 166 28.62 5.81 -7.97
CA PRO A 166 29.37 5.81 -9.22
C PRO A 166 28.72 4.91 -10.27
N VAL A 167 28.83 5.28 -11.54
CA VAL A 167 28.51 4.38 -12.66
C VAL A 167 29.50 3.22 -12.59
N GLU A 168 29.00 2.00 -12.71
CA GLU A 168 29.88 0.86 -12.78
C GLU A 168 30.67 0.96 -14.08
N SER A 169 31.98 1.20 -14.00
CA SER A 169 32.81 1.16 -15.19
C SER A 169 32.74 -0.27 -15.71
N THR A 170 32.16 -0.44 -16.89
CA THR A 170 32.48 -1.57 -17.73
C THR A 170 34.00 -1.60 -17.77
N ARG A 171 34.63 -2.59 -17.12
CA ARG A 171 35.97 -2.98 -17.53
C ARG A 171 35.81 -3.25 -19.03
N ALA A 172 36.40 -2.37 -19.82
CA ALA A 172 36.61 -2.62 -21.23
C ALA A 172 37.22 -4.02 -21.31
N GLU A 173 36.50 -4.95 -21.92
CA GLU A 173 37.08 -6.21 -22.33
C GLU A 173 38.03 -5.84 -23.49
N ASP A 174 39.32 -5.83 -23.15
CA ASP A 174 40.42 -6.08 -24.09
C ASP A 174 40.30 -7.50 -24.66
#